data_AF-A0A838RZY2-F1
#
_entry.id   AF-A0A838RZY2-F1
#
_cell.length_a   1.000
_cell.length_b   1.000
_cell.length_c   1.000
_cell.angle_alpha   90.00
_cell.angle_beta   90.00
_cell.angle_gamma   90.00
#
_symmetry.space_group_name_H-M   'P 1'
#
loop_
_entity.id
_entity.type
_entity.pdbx_description
1 polymer ?
#
loop_
_entity_poly.entity_id
_entity_poly.type
_entity_poly.pdbx_seq_one_letter_code
_entity_poly.pdbx_strand_id
1 'polypeptide(L)' 'SIAHVLVGEHVSLEVQLPTGGWLALGGEVVNHQPDAGFGVRFTDLTEASQETLARLVDSAGEGRPGS' A
#
# COMPACT_ATOMS: atom_id res chain seq x y z
N SER A 1 -14.60 14.54 10.21
CA SER A 1 -13.33 14.44 10.95
C SER A 1 -12.30 13.86 10.00
N ILE A 2 -11.29 14.63 9.60
CA ILE A 2 -10.14 14.09 8.85
C ILE A 2 -9.27 13.39 9.89
N ALA A 3 -9.03 12.09 9.73
CA ALA A 3 -8.18 11.34 10.64
C ALA A 3 -6.75 11.89 10.54
N HIS A 4 -6.17 12.29 11.67
CA HIS A 4 -4.76 12.62 11.75
C HIS A 4 -4.00 11.31 11.93
N VAL A 5 -3.11 11.00 10.99
CA VAL A 5 -2.26 9.81 11.03
C VAL A 5 -0.88 10.20 11.57
N LEU A 6 -0.38 9.47 12.57
CA LEU A 6 0.90 9.77 13.20
C LEU A 6 2.00 8.85 12.68
N VAL A 7 3.22 9.39 12.53
CA VAL A 7 4.41 8.56 12.26
C VAL A 7 4.61 7.59 13.43
N GLY A 8 4.81 6.30 13.12
CA GLY A 8 4.90 5.21 14.09
C GLY A 8 3.56 4.52 14.39
N GLU A 9 2.45 5.02 13.85
CA GLU A 9 1.14 4.39 14.01
C GLU A 9 1.02 3.11 13.18
N HIS A 10 0.50 2.04 13.78
CA HIS A 10 0.15 0.81 13.07
C HIS A 10 -1.22 0.95 12.43
N VAL A 11 -1.29 0.67 11.13
CA VAL A 11 -2.49 0.79 10.32
C VAL A 11 -2.79 -0.53 9.61
N SER A 12 -4.07 -0.79 9.37
CA SER A 12 -4.54 -1.84 8.46
C SER A 12 -5.04 -1.18 7.18
N LEU A 13 -4.51 -1.60 6.05
CA LEU A 13 -4.84 -1.09 4.73
C LEU A 13 -5.47 -2.21 3.90
N GLU A 14 -6.62 -1.94 3.29
CA GLU A 14 -7.24 -2.85 2.33
C GLU A 14 -6.98 -2.32 0.91
N VAL A 15 -6.23 -3.09 0.12
CA VAL A 15 -5.91 -2.75 -1.27
C VAL A 15 -6.83 -3.54 -2.19
N GLN A 16 -7.60 -2.82 -3.01
CA GLN A 16 -8.39 -3.46 -4.05
C GLN A 16 -7.48 -3.89 -5.20
N LEU A 17 -7.50 -5.18 -5.51
CA LEU A 17 -6.76 -5.76 -6.62
C LEU A 17 -7.52 -5.56 -7.93
N PRO A 18 -6.84 -5.48 -9.08
CA PRO A 18 -7.48 -5.39 -10.41
C PRO A 18 -8.42 -6.55 -10.72
N THR A 19 -8.22 -7.71 -10.07
CA THR A 19 -9.10 -8.89 -10.18
C THR A 19 -10.42 -8.73 -9.43
N GLY A 20 -10.60 -7.63 -8.70
CA GLY A 20 -11.78 -7.34 -7.86
C GLY A 20 -11.68 -7.88 -6.42
N GLY A 21 -10.63 -8.64 -6.09
CA GLY A 21 -10.35 -9.09 -4.73
C GLY A 21 -9.76 -7.98 -3.84
N TRP A 22 -9.75 -8.21 -2.53
CA TRP A 22 -9.12 -7.31 -1.56
C TRP A 22 -7.93 -7.99 -0.90
N LEU A 23 -6.84 -7.24 -0.74
CA LEU A 23 -5.65 -7.66 -0.01
C LEU A 23 -5.53 -6.80 1.25
N ALA A 24 -5.71 -7.41 2.41
CA ALA A 24 -5.49 -6.75 3.69
C ALA A 24 -3.99 -6.76 4.05
N LEU A 25 -3.46 -5.59 4.40
CA LEU A 25 -2.06 -5.37 4.71
C LEU A 25 -1.92 -4.59 6.02
N GLY A 26 -1.11 -5.11 6.93
CA GLY A 26 -0.67 -4.36 8.10
C GLY A 26 0.57 -3.54 7.78
N GLY A 27 0.73 -2.39 8.44
CA GLY A 27 1.96 -1.64 8.32
C GLY A 27 2.08 -0.51 9.33
N GLU A 28 3.23 0.15 9.29
CA GLU A 28 3.56 1.29 10.13
C GLU A 28 3.69 2.54 9.27
N VAL A 29 3.13 3.65 9.75
CA VAL A 29 3.26 4.95 9.09
C VAL A 29 4.69 5.46 9.25
N VAL A 30 5.41 5.64 8.16
CA VAL A 30 6.83 6.06 8.16
C VAL A 30 7.03 7.52 7.77
N ASN A 31 6.04 8.13 7.11
CA ASN A 31 6.04 9.56 6.85
C ASN A 31 4.62 10.09 6.72
N HIS A 32 4.49 11.40 6.90
CA HIS A 32 3.26 12.14 6.63
C HIS A 32 3.62 13.36 5.78
N GLN A 33 2.94 13.51 4.65
CA GLN A 33 3.05 14.68 3.78
C GLN A 33 1.74 15.48 3.88
N PRO A 34 1.78 16.70 4.44
CA PRO A 34 0.63 17.58 4.45
C PRO A 34 0.03 17.69 3.04
N ASP A 35 -1.30 17.58 2.96
CA ASP A 35 -2.10 17.68 1.73
C ASP A 35 -1.91 16.57 0.67
N ALA A 36 -0.98 15.62 0.86
CA ALA A 36 -0.73 14.51 -0.07
C ALA A 36 -1.03 13.12 0.52
N GLY A 37 -0.93 12.95 1.84
CA GLY A 37 -1.22 11.70 2.54
C GLY A 37 -0.07 11.21 3.40
N PHE A 38 0.08 9.89 3.52
CA PHE A 38 1.11 9.28 4.37
C PHE A 38 1.71 8.03 3.71
N GLY A 39 2.98 7.78 4.02
CA GLY A 39 3.70 6.59 3.58
C GLY A 39 3.59 5.49 4.62
N VAL A 40 3.33 4.26 4.17
CA VAL A 40 3.25 3.07 5.02
C VAL A 40 4.35 2.09 4.65
N ARG A 41 5.05 1.57 5.66
CA ARG A 41 5.91 0.41 5.55
C ARG A 41 5.12 -0.81 5.98
N PHE A 42 4.81 -1.70 5.04
CA PHE A 42 4.12 -2.94 5.37
C PHE A 42 4.98 -3.83 6.27
N THR A 43 4.34 -4.40 7.29
CA THR A 43 4.96 -5.35 8.23
C THR A 43 4.24 -6.69 8.12
N ASP A 44 4.91 -7.77 8.55
CA ASP A 44 4.29 -9.11 8.67
C ASP A 44 3.67 -9.64 7.37
N LEU A 45 4.27 -9.30 6.21
CA LEU A 45 3.85 -9.83 4.92
C LEU A 45 4.10 -11.33 4.86
N THR A 46 3.05 -12.09 4.54
CA THR A 46 3.21 -13.48 4.12
C THR A 46 3.86 -13.54 2.73
N GLU A 47 4.51 -14.65 2.41
CA GLU A 47 5.09 -14.87 1.07
C GLU A 47 4.03 -14.67 -0.04
N ALA A 48 2.80 -15.15 0.17
CA ALA A 48 1.69 -14.99 -0.77
C ALA A 48 1.27 -13.52 -0.94
N SER A 49 1.23 -12.74 0.15
CA SER A 49 0.94 -11.30 0.10
C SER A 49 2.04 -10.55 -0.63
N GLN A 50 3.31 -10.89 -0.37
CA GLN A 50 4.46 -10.27 -1.04
C GLN A 50 4.48 -10.56 -2.54
N GLU A 51 4.20 -11.80 -2.95
CA GLU A 51 4.12 -12.18 -4.36
C GLU A 51 2.97 -11.44 -5.08
N THR A 52 1.81 -11.30 -4.41
CA THR A 52 0.68 -10.56 -4.95
C THR A 52 0.99 -9.07 -5.11
N LEU A 53 1.67 -8.47 -4.13
CA LEU A 53 2.13 -7.09 -4.22
C LEU A 53 3.15 -6.90 -5.35
N ALA A 54 4.10 -7.82 -5.53
CA ALA A 54 5.09 -7.75 -6.61
C ALA A 54 4.40 -7.74 -7.98
N ARG A 55 3.46 -8.66 -8.21
CA ARG A 55 2.66 -8.69 -9.45
C ARG A 55 1.87 -7.41 -9.67
N LEU A 56 1.32 -6.82 -8.60
CA LEU A 56 0.57 -5.58 -8.71
C LEU A 56 1.46 -4.41 -9.16
N VAL A 57 2.66 -4.30 -8.58
CA VAL A 57 3.65 -3.26 -8.95
C VAL A 57 4.11 -3.44 -10.40
N ASP A 58 4.39 -4.66 -10.82
CA ASP A 58 4.81 -4.94 -12.20
C ASP A 58 3.72 -4.54 -13.21
N SER A 59 2.47 -4.91 -12.94
CA SER A 59 1.33 -4.56 -13.81
C SER A 59 1.06 -3.06 -13.90
N ALA A 60 1.36 -2.31 -12.83
CA ALA A 60 1.24 -0.86 -12.83
C ALA A 60 2.37 -0.19 -13.64
N GLY A 61 3.56 -0.81 -13.68
CA GLY A 61 4.70 -0.35 -14.47
C GLY A 61 4.51 -0.52 -15.99
N GLU A 62 3.79 -1.55 -16.41
CA GLU A 62 3.50 -1.83 -17.83
C GLU A 62 2.44 -0.88 -18.44
N GLY A 63 1.74 -0.09 -17.61
CA GLY A 63 0.76 0.91 -18.03
C GLY A 63 1.34 2.23 -18.54
N ARG A 64 2.67 2.37 -18.68
CA ARG A 64 3.30 3.58 -19.26
C ARG A 64 3.70 3.32 -20.72
N PRO A 65 2.85 3.64 -21.72
CA PRO A 65 3.27 3.61 -23.11
C PRO A 65 4.31 4.72 -23.34
N GLY A 66 5.52 4.33 -23.77
CA GLY A 66 6.52 5.23 -24.35
C GLY A 66 7.26 6.13 -23.37
N SER A 67 8.49 5.75 -23.02
CA SER A 67 9.61 6.69 -23.16
C SER A 67 10.19 6.53 -24.56
#